data_AF-A0A955RES2-F1
#
_entry.id   AF-A0A955RES2-F1
#
_cell.length_a   1.000
_cell.length_b   1.000
_cell.length_c   1.000
_cell.angle_alpha   90.00
_cell.angle_beta   90.00
_cell.angle_gamma   90.00
#
_symmetry.space_group_name_H-M   'P 1'
#
loop_
_entity.id
_entity.type
_entity.pdbx_description
1 polymer ?
#
loop_
_entity_poly.entity_id
_entity_poly.type
_entity_poly.pdbx_seq_one_letter_code
_entity_poly.pdbx_strand_id
1 'polypeptide(L)' 'MSQSALVAVLLEEPDPVHRSRAHLALGQRALAQKNLQAAREHLEEAADLDPTDETPRKLLSRIQPRRRFLSLF' A
#
# COMPACT_ATOMS: atom_id res chain seq x y z
N MET A 1 6.33 -20.69 20.15
CA MET A 1 6.66 -19.40 19.52
C MET A 1 5.69 -18.38 20.08
N SER A 2 6.14 -17.62 21.08
CA SER A 2 5.31 -16.81 21.96
C SER A 2 4.69 -15.62 21.20
N GLN A 3 3.40 -15.35 21.46
CA GLN A 3 2.64 -14.21 20.92
C GLN A 3 3.35 -12.84 21.07
N SER A 4 4.34 -12.75 21.97
CA SER A 4 5.14 -11.57 22.26
C SER A 4 6.02 -11.09 21.11
N ALA A 5 6.48 -11.98 20.22
CA ALA A 5 7.36 -11.60 19.11
C ALA A 5 6.64 -10.75 18.05
N LEU A 6 5.33 -10.97 17.88
CA LEU A 6 4.52 -10.24 16.90
C LEU A 6 4.29 -8.77 17.32
N VAL A 7 4.23 -8.52 18.64
CA VAL A 7 4.02 -7.17 19.20
C VAL A 7 5.32 -6.35 19.13
N ALA A 8 6.49 -6.99 19.24
CA ALA A 8 7.78 -6.33 19.12
C ALA A 8 8.05 -5.81 17.70
N VAL A 9 7.69 -6.57 16.66
CA VAL A 9 7.80 -6.12 15.24
C VAL A 9 6.94 -4.88 14.96
N LEU A 10 5.80 -4.74 15.64
CA LEU A 10 4.89 -3.61 15.49
C LEU A 10 5.37 -2.31 16.17
N LEU A 11 6.35 -2.39 17.08
CA LEU A 11 6.85 -1.25 17.85
C LEU A 11 8.20 -0.71 17.34
N GLU A 12 8.94 -1.44 16.50
CA GLU A 12 10.34 -1.10 16.15
C GLU A 12 10.73 -1.28 14.67
N GLU A 13 9.80 -1.23 13.70
CA GLU A 13 10.20 -1.12 12.28
C GLU A 13 9.98 0.30 11.74
N PRO A 14 10.93 1.22 11.96
CA PRO A 14 10.86 2.59 11.46
C PRO A 14 11.07 2.67 9.93
N ASP A 15 11.40 1.56 9.26
CA ASP A 15 11.76 1.57 7.85
C ASP A 15 10.50 1.75 6.95
N PRO A 16 10.34 2.93 6.32
CA PRO A 16 9.21 3.17 5.43
C PRO A 16 9.24 2.26 4.20
N VAL A 17 10.40 1.73 3.79
CA VAL A 17 10.51 0.77 2.67
C VAL A 17 9.89 -0.57 3.03
N HIS A 18 10.12 -1.09 4.24
CA HIS A 18 9.50 -2.33 4.69
C HIS A 18 7.98 -2.21 4.78
N ARG A 19 7.48 -1.09 5.34
CA ARG A 19 6.03 -0.81 5.37
C ARG A 19 5.45 -0.64 3.97
N SER A 20 6.16 0.05 3.07
CA SER A 20 5.75 0.16 1.67
C SER A 20 5.58 -1.21 1.02
N ARG A 21 6.56 -2.11 1.19
CA ARG A 21 6.49 -3.49 0.66
C ARG A 21 5.31 -4.28 1.22
N ALA A 22 5.00 -4.11 2.52
CA ALA A 22 3.84 -4.74 3.13
C ALA A 22 2.54 -4.22 2.51
N HIS A 23 2.41 -2.91 2.34
CA HIS A 23 1.28 -2.28 1.66
C HIS A 23 1.17 -2.72 0.19
N LEU A 24 2.29 -2.83 -0.54
CA LEU A 24 2.31 -3.36 -1.91
C LEU A 24 1.77 -4.79 -1.98
N ALA A 25 2.20 -5.67 -1.07
CA ALA A 25 1.72 -7.05 -1.02
C ALA A 25 0.21 -7.13 -0.72
N LEU A 26 -0.28 -6.32 0.22
CA LEU A 26 -1.72 -6.22 0.50
C LEU A 26 -2.50 -5.72 -0.72
N GLY A 27 -1.99 -4.71 -1.42
CA GLY A 27 -2.59 -4.19 -2.65
C GLY A 27 -2.70 -5.25 -3.75
N GLN A 28 -1.64 -6.04 -3.95
CA GLN A 28 -1.64 -7.15 -4.91
C GLN A 28 -2.64 -8.26 -4.54
N ARG A 29 -2.76 -8.60 -3.26
CA ARG A 29 -3.77 -9.56 -2.79
C ARG A 29 -5.19 -9.06 -3.01
N ALA A 30 -5.45 -7.79 -2.72
CA ALA A 30 -6.74 -7.16 -2.98
C ALA A 30 -7.07 -7.14 -4.48
N LEU A 31 -6.09 -6.91 -5.36
CA LEU A 31 -6.25 -7.05 -6.82
C LEU A 31 -6.65 -8.47 -7.23
N ALA A 32 -5.99 -9.49 -6.68
CA ALA A 32 -6.33 -10.88 -6.94
C ALA A 32 -7.77 -11.22 -6.50
N GLN A 33 -8.25 -10.57 -5.44
CA GLN A 33 -9.62 -10.67 -4.94
C GLN A 33 -10.62 -9.78 -5.69
N LYS A 34 -10.19 -9.03 -6.71
CA LYS A 34 -10.98 -8.01 -7.44
C LYS A 34 -11.52 -6.89 -6.55
N ASN A 35 -10.97 -6.72 -5.35
CA ASN A 35 -11.32 -5.61 -4.46
C ASN A 35 -10.48 -4.38 -4.84
N LEU A 36 -10.94 -3.65 -5.87
CA LEU A 36 -10.21 -2.52 -6.43
C LEU A 36 -10.07 -1.34 -5.46
N GLN A 37 -11.04 -1.15 -4.57
CA GLN A 37 -10.99 -0.07 -3.58
C GLN A 37 -9.88 -0.32 -2.54
N ALA A 38 -9.86 -1.51 -1.93
CA ALA A 38 -8.80 -1.87 -0.97
C ALA A 38 -7.43 -1.95 -1.65
N ALA A 39 -7.38 -2.47 -2.88
CA ALA A 39 -6.14 -2.46 -3.66
C ALA A 39 -5.59 -1.06 -3.83
N ARG A 40 -6.44 -0.09 -4.18
CA ARG A 40 -6.05 1.29 -4.38
C ARG A 40 -5.53 1.93 -3.10
N GLU A 41 -6.23 1.78 -1.98
CA GLU A 41 -5.82 2.32 -0.67
C GLU A 41 -4.43 1.82 -0.25
N HIS A 42 -4.20 0.50 -0.38
CA HIS A 42 -2.90 -0.06 -0.03
C HIS A 42 -1.79 0.36 -1.00
N LEU A 43 -2.08 0.49 -2.30
CA LEU A 43 -1.07 0.91 -3.27
C LEU A 43 -0.76 2.42 -3.20
N GLU A 44 -1.72 3.26 -2.80
CA GLU A 44 -1.51 4.69 -2.50
C GLU A 44 -0.53 4.83 -1.33
N GLU A 45 -0.79 4.16 -0.20
CA GLU A 45 0.11 4.18 0.96
C GLU A 45 1.50 3.62 0.64
N ALA A 46 1.60 2.54 -0.15
CA ALA A 46 2.90 2.02 -0.59
C ALA A 46 3.70 3.03 -1.42
N ALA A 47 3.03 3.77 -2.32
CA ALA A 47 3.64 4.78 -3.17
C ALA A 47 4.10 6.02 -2.39
N ASP A 48 3.41 6.35 -1.28
CA ASP A 48 3.75 7.47 -0.42
C ASP A 48 4.90 7.12 0.54
N LEU A 49 4.93 5.88 1.03
CA LEU A 49 5.99 5.38 1.93
C LEU A 49 7.33 5.13 1.22
N ASP A 50 7.29 4.59 -0.01
CA ASP A 50 8.48 4.44 -0.84
C ASP A 50 8.23 5.00 -2.26
N PRO A 51 8.51 6.29 -2.49
CA PRO A 51 8.35 6.90 -3.80
C PRO A 51 9.35 6.39 -4.86
N THR A 52 10.38 5.64 -4.45
CA THR A 52 11.40 5.08 -5.37
C THR A 52 10.96 3.74 -5.96
N ASP A 53 10.06 3.01 -5.28
CA ASP A 53 9.38 1.86 -5.85
C ASP A 53 8.29 2.32 -6.82
N GLU A 54 8.51 2.08 -8.11
CA GLU A 54 7.53 2.40 -9.15
C GLU A 54 6.38 1.39 -9.24
N THR A 55 6.49 0.24 -8.57
CA THR A 55 5.53 -0.87 -8.67
C THR A 55 4.13 -0.46 -8.23
N PRO A 56 3.94 0.20 -7.06
CA PRO A 56 2.62 0.65 -6.64
C PRO A 56 1.96 1.59 -7.65
N ARG A 57 2.71 2.57 -8.18
CA ARG A 57 2.20 3.52 -9.20
C ARG A 57 1.84 2.83 -10.52
N LYS A 58 2.64 1.86 -10.98
CA LYS A 58 2.32 1.04 -12.16
C LYS A 58 1.05 0.23 -11.97
N LEU A 59 0.83 -0.32 -10.77
CA LEU A 59 -0.39 -1.05 -10.44
C LEU A 59 -1.61 -0.13 -10.31
N LEU A 60 -1.47 1.03 -9.66
CA LEU A 60 -2.53 2.06 -9.58
C LEU A 60 -3.00 2.49 -10.97
N SER A 61 -2.07 2.66 -11.91
CA SER A 61 -2.38 3.03 -13.30
C SER A 61 -3.27 1.99 -14.00
N ARG A 62 -3.21 0.71 -13.59
CA ARG A 62 -4.03 -0.39 -14.13
C ARG A 62 -5.43 -0.46 -13.51
N ILE A 63 -5.63 0.12 -12.32
CA ILE A 63 -6.92 0.12 -11.60
C ILE A 63 -7.88 1.21 -12.17
N GLN A 64 -7.39 2.06 -13.07
CA GLN A 64 -7.98 3.27 -13.66
C GLN A 64 -7.67 4.54 -12.87
N PRO A 65 -7.52 5.70 -13.54
CA PRO A 65 -7.32 6.97 -12.87
C PRO A 65 -8.61 7.34 -12.13
N ARG A 66 -8.58 7.39 -10.79
CA ARG A 66 -9.59 8.17 -10.08
C ARG A 66 -9.47 9.59 -10.61
N ARG A 67 -10.53 10.08 -11.24
CA ARG A 67 -10.73 11.51 -11.49
C ARG A 67 -10.25 12.25 -10.25
N ARG A 68 -9.19 13.04 -10.42
CA ARG A 68 -8.79 14.08 -9.46
C ARG A 68 -10.06 14.86 -9.16
N PHE A 69 -10.67 14.61 -8.01
CA PHE A 69 -11.70 15.50 -7.52
C PHE A 69 -10.94 16.74 -7.09
N LEU A 70 -10.79 17.67 -8.04
CA LEU A 70 -10.50 19.05 -7.72
C LEU A 70 -11.67 19.50 -6.84
N SER A 71 -11.46 19.49 -5.52
CA SER A 71 -12.27 20.30 -4.62
C SER A 71 -11.95 21.76 -4.95
N LEU A 72 -12.68 22.31 -5.92
CA LEU A 72 -12.89 23.73 -6.13
C LEU A 72 -14.04 24.15 -5.22
N PHE A 73 -13.72 24.50 -3.98
CA PHE A 73 -14.52 25.40 -3.14
C PHE A 73 -13.56 26.20 -2.27
#